data_AF-A0A2S3QHL3-F1
#
_entry.id   AF-A0A2S3QHL3-F1
#
_cell.length_a   1.000
_cell.length_b   1.000
_cell.length_c   1.000
_cell.angle_alpha   90.00
_cell.angle_beta   90.00
_cell.angle_gamma   90.00
#
_symmetry.space_group_name_H-M   'P 1'
#
loop_
_entity.id
_entity.type
_entity.pdbx_description
1 polymer ?
#
loop_
_entity_poly.entity_id
_entity_poly.type
_entity_poly.pdbx_seq_one_letter_code
_entity_poly.pdbx_strand_id
1 'polypeptide(L)'
;MNTWAHGIAIGLQVIALGSGLTPGQRQQMVAYLATSHGPPVITTVFLHPGEGRFMGCASLETSERDGGLSVHVYHITQVRAPMYRAVLETAGMNKGSVVIAAPYGIPGIHVLPALWAAARLAHEPVNPHVQHDAQEELAVMSQLTHHGHDAAGVVRLVTVLTQLAKRTPNLSAPQRAAEVERLARQCQVSATAVQRQQLADAIWQTLRDQQA
;
A
#
# COMPACT_ATOMS: atom_id res chain seq x y z
N MET A 1 1.30 -14.74 12.92
CA MET A 1 0.78 -15.56 11.80
C MET A 1 0.44 -14.60 10.66
N ASN A 2 0.76 -14.87 9.38
CA ASN A 2 0.49 -13.90 8.31
C ASN A 2 -1.01 -13.55 8.24
N THR A 3 -1.35 -12.27 8.42
CA THR A 3 -2.71 -11.70 8.41
C THR A 3 -3.52 -11.97 7.13
N TRP A 4 -2.86 -12.43 6.07
CA TRP A 4 -3.46 -12.70 4.76
C TRP A 4 -3.61 -14.21 4.45
N ALA A 5 -3.31 -15.11 5.40
CA ALA A 5 -3.20 -16.55 5.12
C ALA A 5 -4.46 -17.39 5.40
N HIS A 6 -5.48 -16.86 6.10
CA HIS A 6 -6.73 -17.58 6.36
C HIS A 6 -7.93 -16.69 6.03
N GLY A 7 -8.93 -17.23 5.32
CA GLY A 7 -10.23 -16.58 5.12
C GLY A 7 -10.46 -15.89 3.77
N ILE A 8 -9.63 -16.13 2.75
CA ILE A 8 -9.81 -15.52 1.43
C ILE A 8 -10.93 -16.23 0.67
N ALA A 9 -12.00 -15.53 0.31
CA ALA A 9 -12.87 -15.97 -0.79
C ALA A 9 -12.10 -15.81 -2.11
N ILE A 10 -11.48 -16.89 -2.58
CA ILE A 10 -10.66 -16.90 -3.80
C ILE A 10 -11.53 -16.45 -4.98
N GLY A 11 -11.04 -15.50 -5.77
CA GLY A 11 -11.78 -14.96 -6.92
C GLY A 11 -12.86 -13.94 -6.54
N LEU A 12 -12.97 -13.55 -5.27
CA LEU A 12 -13.77 -12.39 -4.87
C LEU A 12 -13.05 -11.11 -5.28
N GLN A 13 -13.73 -10.30 -6.09
CA GLN A 13 -13.35 -8.93 -6.34
C GLN A 13 -14.12 -7.99 -5.40
N VAL A 14 -13.39 -7.15 -4.67
CA VAL A 14 -13.96 -6.04 -3.92
C VAL A 14 -13.60 -4.72 -4.60
N ILE A 15 -14.57 -3.82 -4.74
CA ILE A 15 -14.40 -2.46 -5.22
C ILE A 15 -14.81 -1.50 -4.10
N ALA A 16 -13.88 -0.67 -3.67
CA ALA A 16 -14.11 0.42 -2.73
C ALA A 16 -14.16 1.75 -3.48
N LEU A 17 -15.28 2.46 -3.36
CA LEU A 17 -15.54 3.75 -4.01
C LEU A 17 -15.58 4.88 -3.00
N GLY A 18 -14.92 5.99 -3.31
CA GLY A 18 -14.97 7.17 -2.45
C GLY A 18 -16.38 7.78 -2.33
N SER A 19 -16.70 8.31 -1.15
CA SER A 19 -17.99 8.96 -0.85
C SER A 19 -18.28 10.19 -1.71
N GLY A 20 -17.24 10.86 -2.22
CA GLY A 20 -17.32 12.12 -2.95
C GLY A 20 -17.64 12.00 -4.44
N LEU A 21 -17.67 10.78 -4.98
CA LEU A 21 -17.96 10.51 -6.39
C LEU A 21 -19.41 10.85 -6.73
N THR A 22 -19.61 11.59 -7.83
CA THR A 22 -20.94 11.76 -8.44
C THR A 22 -21.48 10.43 -9.00
N PRO A 23 -22.79 10.31 -9.28
CA PRO A 23 -23.35 9.11 -9.90
C PRO A 23 -22.65 8.70 -11.20
N GLY A 24 -22.32 9.66 -12.08
CA GLY A 24 -21.58 9.39 -13.32
C GLY A 24 -20.16 8.91 -13.06
N GLN A 25 -19.45 9.54 -12.11
CA GLN A 25 -18.10 9.09 -11.72
C GLN A 25 -18.13 7.70 -11.10
N ARG A 26 -19.15 7.35 -10.31
CA ARG A 26 -19.31 6.00 -9.76
C ARG A 26 -19.45 4.97 -10.87
N GLN A 27 -20.29 5.22 -11.86
CA GLN A 27 -20.46 4.33 -13.00
C GLN A 27 -19.14 4.16 -13.77
N GLN A 28 -18.45 5.26 -14.05
CA GLN A 28 -17.13 5.25 -14.69
C GLN A 28 -16.11 4.42 -13.90
N MET A 29 -16.00 4.66 -12.59
CA MET A 29 -15.01 3.98 -11.76
C MET A 29 -15.33 2.50 -11.59
N VAL A 30 -16.60 2.11 -11.45
CA VAL A 30 -16.99 0.69 -11.44
C VAL A 30 -16.63 0.01 -12.76
N ALA A 31 -16.94 0.65 -13.89
CA ALA A 31 -16.62 0.09 -15.20
C ALA A 31 -15.10 -0.08 -15.41
N TYR A 32 -14.30 0.85 -14.90
CA TYR A 32 -12.83 0.76 -14.98
C TYR A 32 -12.25 -0.29 -14.02
N LEU A 33 -12.81 -0.42 -12.82
CA LEU A 33 -12.27 -1.27 -11.77
C LEU A 33 -12.74 -2.73 -11.88
N ALA A 34 -13.93 -2.98 -12.42
CA ALA A 34 -14.49 -4.33 -12.53
C ALA A 34 -13.64 -5.22 -13.44
N THR A 35 -13.48 -6.47 -13.02
CA THR A 35 -12.80 -7.52 -13.79
C THR A 35 -13.83 -8.46 -14.43
N SER A 36 -13.39 -9.33 -15.33
CA SER A 36 -14.27 -10.26 -16.05
C SER A 36 -14.71 -11.48 -15.22
N HIS A 37 -14.31 -11.60 -13.95
CA HIS A 37 -14.43 -12.83 -13.16
C HIS A 37 -15.74 -12.96 -12.35
N GLY A 38 -16.65 -12.00 -12.44
CA GLY A 38 -17.96 -12.05 -11.79
C GLY A 38 -18.40 -10.68 -11.26
N PRO A 39 -19.61 -10.57 -10.67
CA PRO A 39 -20.06 -9.32 -10.09
C PRO A 39 -19.20 -8.96 -8.85
N PRO A 40 -18.59 -7.77 -8.80
CA PRO A 40 -17.79 -7.37 -7.65
C PRO A 40 -18.66 -7.02 -6.44
N VAL A 41 -18.12 -7.21 -5.24
CA VAL A 41 -18.68 -6.60 -4.01
C VAL A 41 -18.27 -5.13 -3.99
N ILE A 42 -19.24 -4.22 -3.98
CA ILE A 42 -19.00 -2.78 -4.03
C ILE A 42 -19.30 -2.16 -2.66
N THR A 43 -18.35 -1.38 -2.14
CA THR A 43 -18.52 -0.61 -0.90
C THR A 43 -18.25 0.88 -1.12
N THR A 44 -18.77 1.73 -0.23
CA THR A 44 -18.48 3.16 -0.20
C THR A 44 -17.62 3.50 1.00
N VAL A 45 -16.57 4.29 0.78
CA VAL A 45 -15.60 4.68 1.79
C VAL A 45 -15.79 6.14 2.17
N PHE A 46 -15.90 6.39 3.47
CA PHE A 46 -15.92 7.71 4.09
C PHE A 46 -14.64 7.82 4.92
N LEU A 47 -13.90 8.93 4.79
CA LEU A 47 -12.71 9.17 5.64
C LEU A 47 -13.14 9.42 7.09
N HIS A 48 -14.12 10.31 7.29
CA HIS A 48 -14.77 10.54 8.56
C HIS A 48 -16.28 10.76 8.37
N PRO A 49 -17.13 10.35 9.34
CA PRO A 49 -18.54 10.71 9.33
C PRO A 49 -18.71 12.23 9.30
N GLY A 50 -19.31 12.78 8.24
CA GLY A 50 -19.56 14.21 8.10
C GLY A 50 -18.43 15.04 7.47
N GLU A 51 -17.26 14.47 7.20
CA GLU A 51 -16.17 15.20 6.53
C GLU A 51 -16.00 14.77 5.06
N GLY A 52 -16.01 15.77 4.18
CA GLY A 52 -15.26 15.79 2.92
C GLY A 52 -15.67 14.81 1.81
N ARG A 53 -15.51 15.27 0.57
CA ARG A 53 -15.65 14.41 -0.61
C ARG A 53 -14.39 13.55 -0.76
N PHE A 54 -14.46 12.27 -0.40
CA PHE A 54 -13.38 11.33 -0.68
C PHE A 54 -13.48 10.79 -2.10
N MET A 55 -12.43 10.95 -2.91
CA MET A 55 -12.44 10.61 -4.34
C MET A 55 -11.66 9.35 -4.70
N GLY A 56 -10.90 8.80 -3.75
CA GLY A 56 -10.09 7.61 -3.95
C GLY A 56 -10.95 6.38 -4.17
N CYS A 57 -10.51 5.53 -5.10
CA CYS A 57 -11.13 4.26 -5.40
C CYS A 57 -10.07 3.17 -5.39
N ALA A 58 -10.45 1.96 -5.02
CA ALA A 58 -9.57 0.80 -5.14
C ALA A 58 -10.37 -0.44 -5.54
N SER A 59 -9.72 -1.34 -6.26
CA SER A 59 -10.16 -2.72 -6.37
C SER A 59 -9.08 -3.65 -5.87
N LEU A 60 -9.52 -4.69 -5.17
CA LEU A 60 -8.71 -5.81 -4.74
C LEU A 60 -9.37 -7.09 -5.24
N GLU A 61 -8.62 -7.88 -5.97
CA GLU A 61 -8.97 -9.25 -6.32
C GLU A 61 -7.91 -10.17 -5.74
N THR A 62 -8.36 -11.11 -4.91
CA THR A 62 -7.46 -12.07 -4.26
C THR A 62 -7.32 -13.31 -5.12
N SER A 63 -6.08 -13.80 -5.24
CA SER A 63 -5.74 -14.91 -6.14
C SER A 63 -4.81 -15.86 -5.40
N GLU A 64 -5.13 -17.16 -5.46
CA GLU A 64 -4.19 -18.23 -5.08
C GLU A 64 -3.19 -18.59 -6.17
N ARG A 65 -3.43 -18.14 -7.42
CA ARG A 65 -2.58 -18.51 -8.56
C ARG A 65 -1.12 -18.16 -8.31
N ASP A 66 -0.24 -18.97 -8.87
CA ASP A 66 1.19 -18.67 -8.96
C ASP A 66 1.37 -17.35 -9.73
N GLY A 67 1.74 -16.31 -8.98
CA GLY A 67 1.81 -14.94 -9.46
C GLY A 67 1.79 -14.01 -8.26
N GLY A 68 2.84 -13.20 -8.11
CA GLY A 68 2.93 -12.23 -7.02
C GLY A 68 1.85 -11.15 -7.11
N LEU A 69 1.95 -10.12 -6.26
CA LEU A 69 1.05 -8.98 -6.29
C LEU A 69 1.22 -8.16 -7.58
N SER A 70 0.14 -7.96 -8.35
CA SER A 70 0.07 -6.95 -9.41
C SER A 70 -0.58 -5.67 -8.89
N VAL A 71 -0.02 -4.51 -9.26
CA VAL A 71 -0.56 -3.20 -8.88
C VAL A 71 -0.66 -2.31 -10.12
N HIS A 72 -1.85 -1.75 -10.32
CA HIS A 72 -2.12 -0.74 -11.35
C HIS A 72 -2.60 0.55 -10.69
N VAL A 73 -2.20 1.69 -11.28
CA VAL A 73 -2.61 3.02 -10.81
C VAL A 73 -3.28 3.79 -11.94
N TYR A 74 -4.34 4.54 -11.64
CA TYR A 74 -5.06 5.37 -12.61
C TYR A 74 -5.42 6.72 -12.02
N HIS A 75 -5.05 7.81 -12.70
CA HIS A 75 -5.21 9.18 -12.21
C HIS A 75 -4.62 9.42 -10.82
N ILE A 76 -3.48 8.80 -10.54
CA ILE A 76 -2.73 8.98 -9.30
C ILE A 76 -1.47 9.80 -9.57
N THR A 77 -1.21 10.80 -8.73
CA THR A 77 0.01 11.62 -8.77
C THR A 77 0.92 11.31 -7.59
N GLN A 78 2.20 11.69 -7.69
CA GLN A 78 3.26 11.55 -6.67
C GLN A 78 3.66 10.12 -6.27
N VAL A 79 2.78 9.13 -6.46
CA VAL A 79 3.03 7.72 -6.13
C VAL A 79 2.88 6.86 -7.37
N ARG A 80 3.86 5.99 -7.63
CA ARG A 80 3.86 5.05 -8.76
C ARG A 80 3.47 3.64 -8.29
N ALA A 81 2.95 2.81 -9.20
CA ALA A 81 2.56 1.43 -8.89
C ALA A 81 3.63 0.59 -8.17
N PRO A 82 4.94 0.66 -8.53
CA PRO A 82 5.98 -0.08 -7.80
C PRO A 82 6.14 0.34 -6.34
N MET A 83 5.81 1.59 -6.00
CA MET A 83 5.87 2.09 -4.62
C MET A 83 4.74 1.50 -3.79
N TYR A 84 3.50 1.52 -4.31
CA TYR A 84 2.38 0.84 -3.67
C TYR A 84 2.65 -0.64 -3.48
N ARG A 85 3.18 -1.30 -4.51
CA ARG A 85 3.52 -2.73 -4.44
C ARG A 85 4.50 -3.01 -3.29
N ALA A 86 5.58 -2.25 -3.19
CA ALA A 86 6.57 -2.44 -2.12
C ALA A 86 5.94 -2.31 -0.73
N VAL A 87 5.13 -1.27 -0.51
CA VAL A 87 4.42 -1.05 0.77
C VAL A 87 3.43 -2.17 1.08
N LEU A 88 2.68 -2.63 0.08
CA LEU A 88 1.72 -3.72 0.26
C LEU A 88 2.40 -5.06 0.57
N GLU A 89 3.53 -5.33 -0.07
CA GLU A 89 4.39 -6.48 0.24
C GLU A 89 5.01 -6.37 1.64
N THR A 90 5.39 -5.16 2.08
CA THR A 90 5.80 -4.89 3.47
C THR A 90 4.66 -5.21 4.42
N ALA A 91 3.42 -4.79 4.12
CA ALA A 91 2.19 -5.05 4.88
C ALA A 91 1.66 -6.50 4.81
N GLY A 92 2.34 -7.38 4.06
CA GLY A 92 2.03 -8.80 3.98
C GLY A 92 1.09 -9.20 2.84
N MET A 93 0.61 -8.25 2.04
CA MET A 93 -0.17 -8.52 0.83
C MET A 93 0.78 -8.93 -0.31
N ASN A 94 1.01 -10.23 -0.46
CA ASN A 94 2.02 -10.75 -1.40
C ASN A 94 1.43 -11.32 -2.70
N LYS A 95 0.12 -11.55 -2.75
CA LYS A 95 -0.59 -12.16 -3.88
C LYS A 95 -1.90 -11.43 -4.14
N GLY A 96 -2.32 -11.41 -5.41
CA GLY A 96 -3.56 -10.76 -5.85
C GLY A 96 -3.33 -9.67 -6.89
N SER A 97 -4.41 -9.01 -7.26
CA SER A 97 -4.42 -7.86 -8.17
C SER A 97 -5.05 -6.67 -7.48
N VAL A 98 -4.35 -5.54 -7.53
CA VAL A 98 -4.79 -4.28 -6.95
C VAL A 98 -4.84 -3.21 -8.02
N VAL A 99 -5.96 -2.50 -8.09
CA VAL A 99 -6.10 -1.29 -8.91
C VAL A 99 -6.41 -0.13 -7.99
N ILE A 100 -5.57 0.91 -8.02
CA ILE A 100 -5.71 2.12 -7.21
C ILE A 100 -6.04 3.26 -8.17
N ALA A 101 -7.18 3.92 -7.97
CA ALA A 101 -7.69 4.83 -8.97
C ALA A 101 -8.43 6.04 -8.40
N ALA A 102 -8.65 7.02 -9.25
CA ALA A 102 -9.49 8.17 -8.99
C ALA A 102 -10.16 8.66 -10.28
N PRO A 103 -11.28 9.40 -10.21
CA PRO A 103 -11.92 9.94 -11.42
C PRO A 103 -11.09 11.03 -12.10
N TYR A 104 -10.15 11.65 -11.39
CA TYR A 104 -9.18 12.63 -11.88
C TYR A 104 -7.92 12.61 -11.02
N GLY A 105 -6.86 13.30 -11.46
CA GLY A 105 -5.55 13.31 -10.80
C GLY A 105 -5.61 13.73 -9.32
N ILE A 106 -5.30 12.81 -8.40
CA ILE A 106 -5.16 13.12 -6.97
C ILE A 106 -3.85 12.54 -6.38
N PRO A 107 -3.33 13.12 -5.28
CA PRO A 107 -2.18 12.57 -4.57
C PRO A 107 -2.41 11.13 -4.14
N GLY A 108 -1.49 10.23 -4.49
CA GLY A 108 -1.67 8.80 -4.26
C GLY A 108 -1.79 8.38 -2.80
N ILE A 109 -1.11 9.09 -1.90
CA ILE A 109 -1.19 8.81 -0.46
C ILE A 109 -2.62 8.88 0.08
N HIS A 110 -3.47 9.74 -0.51
CA HIS A 110 -4.86 9.90 -0.09
C HIS A 110 -5.74 8.71 -0.50
N VAL A 111 -5.31 7.81 -1.39
CA VAL A 111 -6.15 6.71 -1.90
C VAL A 111 -6.06 5.44 -1.05
N LEU A 112 -5.04 5.30 -0.20
CA LEU A 112 -4.86 4.12 0.66
C LEU A 112 -6.08 3.72 1.50
N PRO A 113 -6.88 4.65 2.07
CA PRO A 113 -8.11 4.29 2.78
C PRO A 113 -9.09 3.46 1.95
N ALA A 114 -9.19 3.70 0.63
CA ALA A 114 -10.02 2.88 -0.25
C ALA A 114 -9.49 1.45 -0.37
N LEU A 115 -8.17 1.29 -0.51
CA LEU A 115 -7.52 -0.02 -0.58
C LEU A 115 -7.70 -0.81 0.71
N TRP A 116 -7.52 -0.18 1.88
CA TRP A 116 -7.73 -0.84 3.15
C TRP A 116 -9.19 -1.21 3.40
N ALA A 117 -10.15 -0.40 2.92
CA ALA A 117 -11.55 -0.76 2.96
C ALA A 117 -11.85 -1.99 2.07
N ALA A 118 -11.28 -2.07 0.87
CA ALA A 118 -11.41 -3.24 0.01
C ALA A 118 -10.78 -4.49 0.67
N ALA A 119 -9.60 -4.35 1.26
CA ALA A 119 -8.90 -5.41 1.98
C ALA A 119 -9.70 -5.97 3.17
N ARG A 120 -10.26 -5.11 4.02
CA ARG A 120 -11.09 -5.51 5.18
C ARG A 120 -12.35 -6.28 4.80
N LEU A 121 -12.85 -6.13 3.58
CA LEU A 121 -14.01 -6.89 3.08
C LEU A 121 -13.60 -8.18 2.39
N ALA A 122 -12.41 -8.21 1.77
CA ALA A 122 -11.86 -9.40 1.15
C ALA A 122 -11.24 -10.38 2.16
N HIS A 123 -10.87 -9.90 3.35
CA HIS A 123 -10.16 -10.64 4.40
C HIS A 123 -10.70 -10.34 5.80
N GLU A 124 -10.30 -11.15 6.78
CA GLU A 124 -10.39 -10.82 8.20
C GLU A 124 -9.75 -9.46 8.54
N PRO A 125 -10.12 -8.83 9.67
CA PRO A 125 -9.78 -7.43 9.95
C PRO A 125 -8.27 -7.15 9.85
N VAL A 126 -7.92 -6.25 8.93
CA VAL A 126 -6.55 -5.76 8.76
C VAL A 126 -6.14 -4.95 10.01
N ASN A 127 -5.03 -5.34 10.65
CA ASN A 127 -4.47 -4.66 11.83
C ASN A 127 -4.33 -3.14 11.57
N PRO A 128 -4.97 -2.26 12.38
CA PRO A 128 -4.90 -0.80 12.20
C PRO A 128 -3.47 -0.23 12.22
N HIS A 129 -2.55 -0.82 12.99
CA HIS A 129 -1.16 -0.39 13.04
C HIS A 129 -0.45 -0.66 11.71
N VAL A 130 -0.66 -1.82 11.10
CA VAL A 130 -0.14 -2.15 9.76
C VAL A 130 -0.63 -1.15 8.71
N GLN A 131 -1.88 -0.68 8.82
CA GLN A 131 -2.41 0.33 7.88
C GLN A 131 -1.75 1.69 8.05
N HIS A 132 -1.56 2.10 9.30
CA HIS A 132 -0.91 3.36 9.64
C HIS A 132 0.55 3.37 9.17
N ASP A 133 1.30 2.33 9.51
CA ASP A 133 2.72 2.24 9.16
C ASP A 133 2.93 2.14 7.65
N ALA A 134 2.05 1.42 6.93
CA ALA A 134 2.08 1.40 5.48
C ALA A 134 1.80 2.78 4.85
N GLN A 135 0.96 3.60 5.49
CA GLN A 135 0.75 4.98 5.06
C GLN A 135 2.00 5.84 5.32
N GLU A 136 2.65 5.70 6.46
CA GLU A 136 3.90 6.38 6.77
C GLU A 136 5.03 5.96 5.81
N GLU A 137 5.18 4.66 5.55
CA GLU A 137 6.14 4.12 4.59
C GLU A 137 5.95 4.75 3.20
N LEU A 138 4.71 4.76 2.70
CA LEU A 138 4.40 5.37 1.40
C LEU A 138 4.63 6.88 1.38
N ALA A 139 4.33 7.57 2.49
CA ALA A 139 4.56 9.00 2.63
C ALA A 139 6.06 9.33 2.54
N VAL A 140 6.91 8.58 3.24
CA VAL A 140 8.37 8.75 3.17
C VAL A 140 8.87 8.46 1.76
N MET A 141 8.42 7.39 1.12
CA MET A 141 8.77 7.09 -0.27
C MET A 141 8.39 8.24 -1.22
N SER A 142 7.18 8.78 -1.07
CA SER A 142 6.67 9.91 -1.86
C SER A 142 7.56 11.14 -1.66
N GLN A 143 7.88 11.50 -0.41
CA GLN A 143 8.79 12.60 -0.09
C GLN A 143 10.15 12.44 -0.74
N LEU A 144 10.75 11.24 -0.66
CA LEU A 144 12.05 10.97 -1.29
C LEU A 144 11.99 11.19 -2.81
N THR A 145 10.96 10.67 -3.49
CA THR A 145 10.82 10.89 -4.93
C THR A 145 10.52 12.35 -5.28
N HIS A 146 9.78 13.07 -4.43
CA HIS A 146 9.50 14.49 -4.60
C HIS A 146 10.78 15.35 -4.48
N HIS A 147 11.72 14.95 -3.62
CA HIS A 147 13.04 15.57 -3.49
C HIS A 147 14.04 15.16 -4.59
N GLY A 148 13.57 14.53 -5.67
CA GLY A 148 14.38 14.23 -6.85
C GLY A 148 15.12 12.89 -6.80
N HIS A 149 14.87 12.04 -5.80
CA HIS A 149 15.41 10.68 -5.81
C HIS A 149 14.73 9.81 -6.86
N ASP A 150 15.51 8.95 -7.51
CA ASP A 150 14.99 7.98 -8.47
C ASP A 150 14.01 7.01 -7.77
N ALA A 151 12.81 6.89 -8.34
CA ALA A 151 11.76 6.04 -7.78
C ALA A 151 12.17 4.56 -7.74
N ALA A 152 12.96 4.08 -8.72
CA ALA A 152 13.43 2.70 -8.69
C ALA A 152 14.46 2.49 -7.57
N GLY A 153 15.32 3.48 -7.28
CA GLY A 153 16.20 3.49 -6.11
C GLY A 153 15.44 3.45 -4.79
N VAL A 154 14.40 4.29 -4.63
CA VAL A 154 13.55 4.31 -3.44
C VAL A 154 12.83 2.97 -3.24
N VAL A 155 12.25 2.41 -4.30
CA VAL A 155 11.59 1.09 -4.24
C VAL A 155 12.58 0.00 -3.87
N ARG A 156 13.78 -0.03 -4.49
CA ARG A 156 14.83 -0.99 -4.14
C ARG A 156 15.21 -0.90 -2.66
N LEU A 157 15.38 0.32 -2.14
CA LEU A 157 15.72 0.55 -0.73
C LEU A 157 14.67 -0.08 0.20
N VAL A 158 13.39 0.19 -0.04
CA VAL A 158 12.29 -0.40 0.73
C VAL A 158 12.32 -1.92 0.65
N THR A 159 12.41 -2.48 -0.55
CA THR A 159 12.44 -3.93 -0.75
C THR A 159 13.58 -4.61 0.03
N VAL A 160 14.80 -4.07 -0.04
CA VAL A 160 15.94 -4.66 0.69
C VAL A 160 15.85 -4.46 2.20
N LEU A 161 15.28 -3.35 2.67
CA LEU A 161 15.01 -3.12 4.09
C LEU A 161 13.97 -4.10 4.62
N THR A 162 12.87 -4.31 3.90
CA THR A 162 11.83 -5.28 4.26
C THR A 162 12.42 -6.70 4.33
N GLN A 163 13.29 -7.07 3.40
CA GLN A 163 13.99 -8.37 3.44
C GLN A 163 14.95 -8.49 4.63
N LEU A 164 15.71 -7.42 4.92
CA LEU A 164 16.59 -7.38 6.09
C LEU A 164 15.78 -7.54 7.38
N ALA A 165 14.74 -6.72 7.56
CA ALA A 165 13.89 -6.74 8.74
C ALA A 165 13.25 -8.11 8.99
N LYS A 166 12.81 -8.82 7.93
CA LYS A 166 12.32 -10.20 8.03
C LYS A 166 13.38 -11.19 8.55
N ARG A 167 14.65 -11.01 8.16
CA ARG A 167 15.78 -11.88 8.58
C ARG A 167 16.33 -11.51 9.96
N THR A 168 16.23 -10.24 10.33
CA THR A 168 16.81 -9.69 11.55
C THR A 168 15.79 -8.82 12.30
N PRO A 169 14.70 -9.42 12.82
CA PRO A 169 13.61 -8.67 13.44
C PRO A 169 14.05 -7.91 14.71
N ASN A 170 15.07 -8.44 15.41
CA ASN A 170 15.52 -7.95 16.71
C ASN A 170 16.80 -7.08 16.64
N LEU A 171 17.07 -6.42 15.50
CA LEU A 171 18.19 -5.48 15.43
C LEU A 171 18.00 -4.34 16.43
N SER A 172 19.06 -4.05 17.20
CA SER A 172 19.11 -2.87 18.05
C SER A 172 19.01 -1.59 17.21
N ALA A 173 18.52 -0.50 17.81
CA ALA A 173 18.36 0.77 17.10
C ALA A 173 19.68 1.27 16.43
N PRO A 174 20.86 1.21 17.08
CA PRO A 174 22.11 1.61 16.44
C PRO A 174 22.48 0.73 15.24
N GLN A 175 22.30 -0.60 15.35
CA GLN A 175 22.59 -1.52 14.24
C GLN A 175 21.62 -1.30 13.09
N ARG A 176 20.33 -1.11 13.37
CA ARG A 176 19.31 -0.79 12.38
C ARG A 176 19.66 0.50 11.62
N ALA A 177 20.00 1.57 12.34
CA ALA A 177 20.37 2.84 11.72
C ALA A 177 21.59 2.71 10.78
N ALA A 178 22.61 1.95 11.20
CA ALA A 178 23.79 1.68 10.39
C ALA A 178 23.46 0.91 9.10
N GLU A 179 22.62 -0.13 9.20
CA GLU A 179 22.19 -0.91 8.02
C GLU A 179 21.33 -0.08 7.07
N VAL A 180 20.42 0.73 7.59
CA VAL A 180 19.57 1.61 6.77
C VAL A 180 20.41 2.62 6.00
N GLU A 181 21.40 3.23 6.64
CA GLU A 181 22.33 4.15 5.96
C GLU A 181 23.17 3.45 4.89
N ARG A 182 23.68 2.24 5.19
CA ARG A 182 24.42 1.42 4.24
C ARG A 182 23.58 1.09 3.01
N LEU A 183 22.33 0.64 3.20
CA LEU A 183 21.41 0.28 2.13
C LEU A 183 20.94 1.49 1.33
N ALA A 184 20.70 2.63 1.98
CA ALA A 184 20.34 3.88 1.32
C ALA A 184 21.44 4.33 0.34
N ARG A 185 22.71 4.26 0.77
CA ARG A 185 23.86 4.52 -0.11
C ARG A 185 23.93 3.54 -1.28
N GLN A 186 23.75 2.24 -1.04
CA GLN A 186 23.76 1.22 -2.09
C GLN A 186 22.66 1.42 -3.12
N CYS A 187 21.50 1.91 -2.69
CA CYS A 187 20.37 2.21 -3.57
C CYS A 187 20.45 3.60 -4.21
N GLN A 188 21.51 4.37 -3.94
CA GLN A 188 21.73 5.74 -4.41
C GLN A 188 20.61 6.70 -3.97
N VAL A 189 20.09 6.51 -2.76
CA VAL A 189 19.06 7.34 -2.14
C VAL A 189 19.70 8.18 -1.03
N SER A 190 19.80 9.49 -1.25
CA SER A 190 20.33 10.43 -0.24
C SER A 190 19.24 10.90 0.73
N ALA A 191 18.61 9.96 1.43
CA ALA A 191 17.64 10.24 2.48
C ALA A 191 18.30 10.92 3.69
N THR A 192 17.61 11.86 4.34
CA THR A 192 18.06 12.45 5.62
C THR A 192 18.05 11.40 6.74
N ALA A 193 18.74 11.67 7.84
CA ALA A 193 18.70 10.78 9.01
C ALA A 193 17.27 10.54 9.52
N VAL A 194 16.43 11.58 9.49
CA VAL A 194 15.01 11.50 9.87
C VAL A 194 14.23 10.58 8.92
N GLN A 195 14.37 10.77 7.60
CA GLN A 195 13.68 9.92 6.62
C GLN A 195 14.12 8.46 6.70
N ARG A 196 15.41 8.21 6.93
CA ARG A 196 15.95 6.86 7.15
C ARG A 196 15.32 6.23 8.39
N GLN A 197 15.23 6.98 9.49
CA GLN A 197 14.65 6.49 10.73
C GLN A 197 13.15 6.19 10.57
N GLN A 198 12.39 7.11 9.98
CA GLN A 198 10.96 6.93 9.71
C GLN A 198 10.69 5.69 8.86
N LEU A 199 11.46 5.49 7.79
CA LEU A 199 11.31 4.32 6.93
C LEU A 199 11.63 3.01 7.68
N ALA A 200 12.70 3.03 8.48
CA ALA A 200 13.10 1.87 9.27
C ALA A 200 12.06 1.52 10.35
N ASP A 201 11.52 2.52 11.03
CA ASP A 201 10.52 2.30 12.07
C ASP A 201 9.21 1.78 11.47
N ALA A 202 8.71 2.38 10.39
CA ALA A 202 7.52 1.90 9.69
C ALA A 202 7.64 0.43 9.27
N ILE A 203 8.77 0.05 8.63
CA ILE A 203 8.99 -1.32 8.16
C ILE A 203 9.11 -2.33 9.32
N TRP A 204 9.95 -2.04 10.33
CA TRP A 204 10.15 -2.97 11.45
C TRP A 204 8.94 -3.07 12.36
N GLN A 205 8.15 -2.00 12.49
CA GLN A 205 6.90 -2.02 13.25
C GLN A 205 5.83 -2.80 12.49
N THR A 206 5.62 -2.52 11.20
CA THR A 206 4.71 -3.28 10.32
C THR A 206 4.93 -4.78 10.37
N LEU A 207 6.19 -5.22 10.30
CA LEU A 207 6.53 -6.65 10.32
C LEU A 207 6.34 -7.29 11.69
N ARG A 208 6.51 -6.55 12.79
CA ARG A 208 6.17 -7.01 14.14
C ARG A 208 4.66 -7.16 14.30
N ASP A 209 3.90 -6.18 13.82
CA ASP A 209 2.45 -6.13 13.96
C ASP A 209 1.70 -7.13 13.05
N GLN A 210 2.40 -7.72 12.07
CA GLN A 210 1.95 -8.91 11.33
C GLN A 210 2.16 -10.23 12.07
N GLN A 211 3.06 -10.26 13.04
CA GLN A 211 3.38 -11.47 13.79
C GLN A 211 2.56 -11.59 15.09
N ALA A 212 2.17 -10.45 15.66
CA ALA A 212 1.24 -10.33 16.79
C ALA A 212 -0.17 -10.80 16.42
#